data_AF-A0A7S3MP51-F1
#
_entry.id   AF-A0A7S3MP51-F1
#
_cell.length_a   1.000
_cell.length_b   1.000
_cell.length_c   1.000
_cell.angle_alpha   90.00
_cell.angle_beta   90.00
_cell.angle_gamma   90.00
#
_symmetry.space_group_name_H-M   'P 1'
#
loop_
_entity.id
_entity.type
_entity.pdbx_description
1 polymer ?
#
loop_
_entity_poly.entity_id
_entity_poly.type
_entity_poly.pdbx_seq_one_letter_code
_entity_poly.pdbx_strand_id
1 'polypeptide(L)'
;MSKKDDWCSKKGMKARKKGIKKLESKSRKWCYFAFFCASFIIYIICGAVYSPRSSNALAITAAFAEDKRLGKTPAYDTCQFPSFVKDESVTDTEFVKLVYGIAEYCRDRPKDCEKGTQWMGAFVFNAACLFVTAINFIVLMFGAFFFYPRYFGTMCNLCYGCCHCSAFITALAVRFNPYGLWCSVNIAGNKYEGMGSDGKHKWSDEQTYQSDGNVLAMMASIQAVLWCFQCYCCCVPLLQTPIYDKKDKSKAQVNQMPAPMQQ
;
A
#
# COMPACT_ATOMS: atom_id res chain seq x y z
N MET A 1 23.18 -23.84 21.24
CA MET A 1 22.46 -22.56 21.04
C MET A 1 23.23 -21.45 21.74
N SER A 2 23.93 -20.62 20.97
CA SER A 2 24.87 -19.61 21.48
C SER A 2 24.12 -18.38 22.03
N LYS A 3 24.36 -18.09 23.32
CA LYS A 3 24.09 -16.84 24.09
C LYS A 3 23.04 -15.88 23.53
N LYS A 4 21.88 -15.84 24.20
CA LYS A 4 20.82 -14.81 24.21
C LYS A 4 20.95 -13.75 23.11
N ASP A 5 20.07 -13.86 22.13
CA ASP A 5 19.71 -12.90 21.10
C ASP A 5 19.87 -11.43 21.50
N ASP A 6 21.05 -10.90 21.23
CA ASP A 6 21.50 -9.56 21.61
C ASP A 6 21.05 -8.49 20.58
N TRP A 7 19.95 -8.75 19.86
CA TRP A 7 19.46 -7.91 18.74
C TRP A 7 19.25 -6.46 19.16
N CYS A 8 18.72 -6.26 20.37
CA CYS A 8 18.39 -4.95 20.90
C CYS A 8 19.51 -4.33 21.73
N SER A 9 20.62 -5.04 22.00
CA SER A 9 21.69 -4.44 22.80
C SER A 9 22.69 -3.69 21.93
N LYS A 10 23.35 -2.72 22.57
CA LYS A 10 24.45 -1.95 21.97
C LYS A 10 25.58 -2.86 21.48
N LYS A 11 25.82 -4.01 22.12
CA LYS A 11 26.91 -4.93 21.74
C LYS A 11 26.53 -5.74 20.50
N GLY A 12 25.36 -6.35 20.46
CA GLY A 12 24.87 -7.10 19.30
C GLY A 12 24.70 -6.23 18.06
N MET A 13 24.13 -5.02 18.20
CA MET A 13 24.05 -4.05 17.10
C MET A 13 25.43 -3.67 16.54
N LYS A 14 26.42 -3.42 17.40
CA LYS A 14 27.81 -3.14 16.97
C LYS A 14 28.44 -4.35 16.27
N ALA A 15 28.15 -5.57 16.73
CA ALA A 15 28.64 -6.80 16.12
C ALA A 15 28.04 -7.02 14.73
N ARG A 16 26.73 -6.80 14.54
CA ARG A 16 26.07 -6.86 13.23
C ARG A 16 26.54 -5.77 12.27
N LYS A 17 26.72 -4.53 12.76
CA LYS A 17 27.35 -3.45 11.98
C LYS A 17 28.76 -3.81 11.48
N LYS A 18 29.53 -4.57 12.25
CA LYS A 18 30.84 -5.08 11.81
C LYS A 18 30.67 -6.28 10.85
N GLY A 19 29.71 -7.15 11.11
CA GLY A 19 29.40 -8.32 10.28
C GLY A 19 29.01 -7.93 8.86
N ILE A 20 28.07 -7.01 8.66
CA ILE A 20 27.70 -6.52 7.32
C ILE A 20 28.92 -5.99 6.54
N LYS A 21 29.85 -5.31 7.22
CA LYS A 21 31.04 -4.75 6.56
C LYS A 21 32.08 -5.83 6.20
N LYS A 22 32.26 -6.84 7.06
CA LYS A 22 33.38 -7.78 6.98
C LYS A 22 33.03 -9.16 6.43
N LEU A 23 31.80 -9.62 6.64
CA LEU A 23 31.36 -11.00 6.38
C LEU A 23 30.33 -11.08 5.26
N GLU A 24 29.52 -10.02 5.07
CA GLU A 24 28.49 -10.04 4.03
C GLU A 24 29.10 -9.76 2.65
N SER A 25 28.90 -10.71 1.73
CA SER A 25 29.45 -10.66 0.37
C SER A 25 28.87 -9.47 -0.42
N LYS A 26 29.66 -8.95 -1.37
CA LYS A 26 29.22 -7.86 -2.25
C LYS A 26 27.98 -8.25 -3.07
N SER A 27 27.95 -9.49 -3.59
CA SER A 27 26.82 -10.01 -4.37
C SER A 27 25.51 -9.99 -3.57
N ARG A 28 25.53 -10.40 -2.29
CA ARG A 28 24.33 -10.37 -1.43
C ARG A 28 23.80 -8.95 -1.21
N LYS A 29 24.69 -7.97 -1.00
CA LYS A 29 24.29 -6.56 -0.84
C LYS A 29 23.62 -6.02 -2.10
N TRP A 30 24.18 -6.30 -3.26
CA TRP A 30 23.59 -5.91 -4.55
C TRP A 30 22.25 -6.61 -4.81
N CYS A 31 22.12 -7.87 -4.42
CA CYS A 31 20.84 -8.60 -4.49
C CYS A 31 19.76 -7.92 -3.63
N TYR A 32 20.07 -7.58 -2.36
CA TYR A 32 19.13 -6.84 -1.52
C TYR A 32 18.80 -5.45 -2.06
N PHE A 33 19.81 -4.72 -2.58
CA PHE A 33 19.59 -3.41 -3.18
C PHE A 33 18.65 -3.49 -4.39
N ALA A 34 18.89 -4.43 -5.32
CA ALA A 34 18.05 -4.63 -6.49
C ALA A 34 16.62 -5.03 -6.11
N PHE A 35 16.47 -5.91 -5.12
CA PHE A 35 15.16 -6.31 -4.59
C PHE A 35 14.36 -5.12 -4.03
N PHE A 36 14.99 -4.28 -3.21
CA PHE A 36 14.34 -3.10 -2.64
C PHE A 36 14.08 -2.01 -3.69
N CYS A 37 14.96 -1.86 -4.68
CA CYS A 37 14.74 -0.96 -5.81
C CYS A 37 13.52 -1.39 -6.65
N ALA A 38 13.41 -2.68 -6.98
CA ALA A 38 12.24 -3.20 -7.69
C ALA A 38 10.95 -3.00 -6.86
N SER A 39 11.01 -3.27 -5.55
CA SER A 39 9.87 -3.04 -4.64
C SER A 39 9.46 -1.56 -4.60
N PHE A 40 10.43 -0.64 -4.52
CA PHE A 40 10.19 0.80 -4.60
C PHE A 40 9.42 1.19 -5.86
N ILE A 41 9.89 0.73 -7.04
CA ILE A 41 9.27 1.03 -8.32
C ILE A 41 7.82 0.52 -8.36
N ILE A 42 7.59 -0.74 -7.97
CA ILE A 42 6.26 -1.35 -7.96
C ILE A 42 5.30 -0.54 -7.09
N TYR A 43 5.71 -0.19 -5.87
CA TYR A 43 4.85 0.54 -4.93
C TYR A 43 4.57 1.98 -5.39
N ILE A 44 5.55 2.66 -6.01
CA ILE A 44 5.31 3.97 -6.64
C ILE A 44 4.30 3.86 -7.77
N ILE A 45 4.44 2.88 -8.67
CA ILE A 45 3.50 2.70 -9.78
C ILE A 45 2.09 2.44 -9.24
N CYS A 46 1.96 1.55 -8.26
CA CYS A 46 0.67 1.24 -7.62
C CYS A 46 0.06 2.48 -6.94
N GLY A 47 0.86 3.26 -6.20
CA GLY A 47 0.41 4.51 -5.57
C GLY A 47 0.00 5.57 -6.60
N ALA A 48 0.72 5.64 -7.73
CA ALA A 48 0.42 6.55 -8.84
C ALA A 48 -0.87 6.18 -9.58
N VAL A 49 -1.35 4.92 -9.52
CA VAL A 49 -2.68 4.55 -10.05
C VAL A 49 -3.80 5.13 -9.17
N TYR A 50 -3.65 5.12 -7.85
CA TYR A 50 -4.65 5.66 -6.93
C TYR A 50 -4.64 7.20 -6.83
N SER A 51 -3.47 7.83 -6.97
CA SER A 51 -3.30 9.27 -6.73
C SER A 51 -4.19 10.18 -7.61
N PRO A 52 -4.34 9.93 -8.93
CA PRO A 52 -5.27 10.69 -9.77
C PRO A 52 -6.73 10.53 -9.34
N ARG A 53 -7.16 9.31 -8.96
CA ARG A 53 -8.53 9.05 -8.50
C ARG A 53 -8.80 9.75 -7.18
N SER A 54 -7.84 9.69 -6.25
CA SER A 54 -7.87 10.43 -4.98
C SER A 54 -7.99 11.94 -5.19
N SER A 55 -7.17 12.50 -6.09
CA SER A 55 -7.19 13.94 -6.38
C SER A 55 -8.52 14.37 -7.02
N ASN A 56 -9.03 13.57 -7.96
CA ASN A 56 -10.32 13.80 -8.59
C ASN A 56 -11.48 13.76 -7.57
N ALA A 57 -11.53 12.73 -6.72
CA ALA A 57 -12.55 12.57 -5.69
C ALA A 57 -12.55 13.74 -4.68
N LEU A 58 -11.36 14.20 -4.28
CA LEU A 58 -11.22 15.38 -3.43
C LEU A 58 -11.68 16.66 -4.13
N ALA A 59 -11.36 16.84 -5.41
CA ALA A 59 -11.78 18.01 -6.18
C ALA A 59 -13.30 18.08 -6.34
N ILE A 60 -13.96 16.93 -6.61
CA ILE A 60 -15.42 16.83 -6.65
C ILE A 60 -16.02 17.17 -5.29
N THR A 61 -15.51 16.55 -4.22
CA THR A 61 -16.01 16.81 -2.87
C THR A 61 -15.87 18.27 -2.48
N ALA A 62 -14.74 18.92 -2.82
CA ALA A 62 -14.53 20.33 -2.56
C ALA A 62 -15.47 21.23 -3.38
N ALA A 63 -15.68 20.92 -4.66
CA ALA A 63 -16.53 21.71 -5.55
C ALA A 63 -18.01 21.72 -5.12
N PHE A 64 -18.46 20.68 -4.42
CA PHE A 64 -19.84 20.51 -3.97
C PHE A 64 -20.00 20.52 -2.45
N ALA A 65 -19.00 21.01 -1.71
CA ALA A 65 -19.01 21.02 -0.24
C ALA A 65 -20.16 21.84 0.37
N GLU A 66 -20.68 22.83 -0.36
CA GLU A 66 -21.79 23.69 0.07
C GLU A 66 -23.17 23.16 -0.32
N ASP A 67 -23.25 22.05 -1.06
CA ASP A 67 -24.53 21.47 -1.48
C ASP A 67 -25.24 20.80 -0.30
N LYS A 68 -26.19 21.52 0.28
CA LYS A 68 -26.99 21.08 1.43
C LYS A 68 -27.74 19.77 1.19
N ARG A 69 -27.98 19.37 -0.06
CA ARG A 69 -28.68 18.11 -0.39
C ARG A 69 -27.85 16.89 -0.01
N LEU A 70 -26.52 17.03 0.08
CA LEU A 70 -25.60 15.94 0.40
C LEU A 70 -25.49 15.65 1.91
N GLY A 71 -25.96 16.58 2.74
CA GLY A 71 -25.83 16.48 4.19
C GLY A 71 -24.36 16.40 4.59
N LYS A 72 -23.94 15.24 5.12
CA LYS A 72 -22.56 14.98 5.55
C LYS A 72 -21.77 14.09 4.57
N THR A 73 -22.41 13.61 3.52
CA THR A 73 -21.79 12.66 2.58
C THR A 73 -20.92 13.43 1.59
N PRO A 74 -19.64 13.07 1.42
CA PRO A 74 -18.83 13.62 0.34
C PRO A 74 -19.51 13.42 -1.02
N ALA A 75 -19.57 14.46 -1.86
CA ALA A 75 -20.28 14.41 -3.14
C ALA A 75 -19.85 13.23 -4.02
N TYR A 76 -18.54 12.96 -4.09
CA TYR A 76 -17.99 11.83 -4.82
C TYR A 76 -18.50 10.48 -4.28
N ASP A 77 -18.59 10.33 -2.96
CA ASP A 77 -19.00 9.07 -2.32
C ASP A 77 -20.50 8.79 -2.44
N THR A 78 -21.29 9.71 -3.00
CA THR A 78 -22.69 9.46 -3.37
C THR A 78 -22.84 8.69 -4.68
N CYS A 79 -21.83 8.74 -5.55
CA CYS A 79 -21.87 8.23 -6.92
C CYS A 79 -22.97 8.80 -7.82
N GLN A 80 -23.56 9.93 -7.44
CA GLN A 80 -24.62 10.61 -8.20
C GLN A 80 -24.09 11.80 -9.00
N PHE A 81 -22.82 12.17 -8.86
CA PHE A 81 -22.20 13.33 -9.52
C PHE A 81 -21.27 12.90 -10.64
N PRO A 82 -21.41 13.44 -11.87
CA PRO A 82 -22.42 14.41 -12.30
C PRO A 82 -23.81 13.81 -12.52
N SER A 83 -23.87 12.50 -12.76
CA SER A 83 -25.11 11.76 -12.96
C SER A 83 -24.90 10.28 -12.64
N PHE A 84 -25.98 9.51 -12.70
CA PHE A 84 -25.94 8.06 -12.62
C PHE A 84 -26.44 7.46 -13.94
N VAL A 85 -25.57 6.76 -14.65
CA VAL A 85 -25.89 6.03 -15.88
C VAL A 85 -25.58 4.56 -15.63
N LYS A 86 -26.62 3.72 -15.60
CA LYS A 86 -26.47 2.26 -15.42
C LYS A 86 -25.78 1.66 -16.64
N ASP A 87 -24.80 0.78 -16.42
CA ASP A 87 -24.24 -0.08 -17.46
C ASP A 87 -25.34 -0.94 -18.11
N GLU A 88 -25.43 -0.93 -19.44
CA GLU A 88 -26.41 -1.69 -20.22
C GLU A 88 -26.25 -3.21 -20.06
N SER A 89 -25.04 -3.68 -19.74
CA SER A 89 -24.77 -5.11 -19.48
C SER A 89 -25.41 -5.61 -18.19
N VAL A 90 -25.80 -4.71 -17.28
CA VAL A 90 -26.47 -5.05 -16.02
C VAL A 90 -27.97 -5.13 -16.26
N THR A 91 -28.54 -6.32 -16.08
CA THR A 91 -29.97 -6.54 -16.28
C THR A 91 -30.80 -5.71 -15.30
N ASP A 92 -32.04 -5.37 -15.67
CA ASP A 92 -32.91 -4.60 -14.77
C ASP A 92 -33.19 -5.35 -13.47
N THR A 93 -33.26 -6.68 -13.53
CA THR A 93 -33.42 -7.52 -12.33
C THR A 93 -32.21 -7.41 -11.40
N GLU A 94 -30.98 -7.42 -11.93
CA GLU A 94 -29.77 -7.23 -11.12
C GLU A 94 -29.68 -5.81 -10.57
N PHE A 95 -30.02 -4.80 -11.38
CA PHE A 95 -30.02 -3.42 -10.93
C PHE A 95 -31.01 -3.18 -9.79
N VAL A 96 -32.24 -3.72 -9.88
CA VAL A 96 -33.22 -3.66 -8.80
C VAL A 96 -32.71 -4.36 -7.53
N LYS A 97 -32.02 -5.50 -7.66
CA LYS A 97 -31.38 -6.17 -6.51
C LYS A 97 -30.32 -5.29 -5.84
N LEU A 98 -29.51 -4.57 -6.62
CA LEU A 98 -28.50 -3.64 -6.09
C LEU A 98 -29.16 -2.47 -5.34
N VAL A 99 -30.19 -1.86 -5.92
CA VAL A 99 -30.95 -0.76 -5.29
C VAL A 99 -31.62 -1.22 -3.99
N TYR A 100 -32.27 -2.39 -4.02
CA TYR A 100 -32.87 -2.99 -2.83
C TYR A 100 -31.81 -3.31 -1.76
N GLY A 101 -30.65 -3.82 -2.16
CA GLY A 101 -29.52 -4.08 -1.26
C GLY A 101 -29.00 -2.82 -0.56
N ILE A 102 -28.97 -1.67 -1.25
CA ILE A 102 -28.67 -0.39 -0.59
C ILE A 102 -29.76 -0.01 0.40
N ALA A 103 -31.03 -0.12 0.00
CA ALA A 103 -32.15 0.25 0.87
C ALA A 103 -32.14 -0.55 2.18
N GLU A 104 -31.93 -1.86 2.11
CA GLU A 104 -31.75 -2.72 3.29
C GLU A 104 -30.52 -2.33 4.10
N TYR A 105 -29.37 -2.11 3.45
CA TYR A 105 -28.15 -1.68 4.12
C TYR A 105 -28.33 -0.36 4.88
N CYS A 106 -29.01 0.61 4.28
CA CYS A 106 -29.28 1.91 4.88
C CYS A 106 -30.31 1.85 6.01
N ARG A 107 -31.32 0.98 5.89
CA ARG A 107 -32.27 0.69 6.96
C ARG A 107 -31.57 0.08 8.17
N ASP A 108 -30.72 -0.92 7.94
CA ASP A 108 -30.09 -1.69 9.01
C ASP A 108 -28.85 -0.98 9.60
N ARG A 109 -28.20 -0.11 8.82
CA ARG A 109 -26.97 0.62 9.20
C ARG A 109 -27.02 2.10 8.77
N PRO A 110 -27.91 2.92 9.36
CA PRO A 110 -28.11 4.31 8.94
C PRO A 110 -26.83 5.15 9.00
N LYS A 111 -26.01 4.97 10.06
CA LYS A 111 -24.75 5.71 10.23
C LYS A 111 -23.69 5.39 9.17
N ASP A 112 -23.70 4.18 8.62
CA ASP A 112 -22.76 3.81 7.56
C ASP A 112 -23.28 4.23 6.19
N CYS A 113 -24.59 4.28 6.01
CA CYS A 113 -25.21 4.86 4.81
C CYS A 113 -24.93 6.36 4.66
N GLU A 114 -24.92 7.12 5.76
CA GLU A 114 -24.54 8.55 5.77
C GLU A 114 -23.10 8.82 5.30
N LYS A 115 -22.25 7.79 5.23
CA LYS A 115 -20.86 7.92 4.76
C LYS A 115 -20.73 7.67 3.26
N GLY A 116 -21.80 7.25 2.58
CA GLY A 116 -21.77 6.84 1.18
C GLY A 116 -20.84 5.64 0.93
N THR A 117 -20.17 5.63 -0.22
CA THR A 117 -19.22 4.56 -0.55
C THR A 117 -17.92 4.60 0.24
N GLN A 118 -17.48 5.77 0.72
CA GLN A 118 -16.15 5.99 1.29
C GLN A 118 -14.98 5.65 0.33
N TRP A 119 -15.22 5.64 -0.98
CA TRP A 119 -14.20 5.37 -1.98
C TRP A 119 -13.12 6.45 -1.99
N MET A 120 -13.50 7.73 -1.81
CA MET A 120 -12.54 8.83 -1.66
C MET A 120 -11.52 8.52 -0.56
N GLY A 121 -12.02 8.14 0.63
CA GLY A 121 -11.17 7.78 1.77
C GLY A 121 -10.27 6.58 1.48
N ALA A 122 -10.81 5.54 0.82
CA ALA A 122 -10.03 4.36 0.45
C ALA A 122 -8.91 4.71 -0.56
N PHE A 123 -9.18 5.53 -1.57
CA PHE A 123 -8.18 5.98 -2.54
C PHE A 123 -7.05 6.76 -1.87
N VAL A 124 -7.39 7.75 -1.04
CA VAL A 124 -6.42 8.56 -0.29
C VAL A 124 -5.56 7.66 0.59
N PHE A 125 -6.19 6.79 1.38
CA PHE A 125 -5.50 5.95 2.36
C PHE A 125 -4.57 4.94 1.69
N ASN A 126 -5.01 4.30 0.60
CA ASN A 126 -4.19 3.35 -0.15
C ASN A 126 -3.01 4.05 -0.85
N ALA A 127 -3.23 5.19 -1.49
CA ALA A 127 -2.16 5.96 -2.11
C ALA A 127 -1.09 6.36 -1.07
N ALA A 128 -1.52 6.90 0.08
CA ALA A 128 -0.63 7.29 1.16
C ALA A 128 0.17 6.10 1.71
N CYS A 129 -0.48 4.97 1.99
CA CYS A 129 0.21 3.77 2.48
C CYS A 129 1.27 3.27 1.49
N LEU A 130 0.96 3.26 0.19
CA LEU A 130 1.89 2.82 -0.85
C LEU A 130 3.09 3.77 -0.99
N PHE A 131 2.87 5.08 -1.00
CA PHE A 131 3.97 6.06 -1.08
C PHE A 131 4.87 6.03 0.16
N VAL A 132 4.28 5.93 1.36
CA VAL A 132 5.08 5.81 2.60
C VAL A 132 5.89 4.52 2.60
N THR A 133 5.31 3.41 2.13
CA THR A 133 6.04 2.13 1.99
C THR A 133 7.16 2.23 0.95
N ALA A 134 6.92 2.92 -0.17
CA ALA A 134 7.96 3.19 -1.17
C ALA A 134 9.12 3.99 -0.57
N ILE A 135 8.85 5.05 0.18
CA ILE A 135 9.89 5.82 0.88
C ILE A 135 10.68 4.92 1.84
N ASN A 136 10.02 4.00 2.55
CA ASN A 136 10.72 3.04 3.40
C ASN A 136 11.63 2.09 2.60
N PHE A 137 11.26 1.71 1.38
CA PHE A 137 12.15 0.93 0.51
C PHE A 137 13.42 1.68 0.12
N ILE A 138 13.40 3.01 -0.01
CA ILE A 138 14.62 3.81 -0.18
C ILE A 138 15.54 3.65 1.04
N VAL A 139 14.98 3.69 2.26
CA VAL A 139 15.76 3.45 3.49
C VAL A 139 16.37 2.05 3.49
N LEU A 140 15.62 1.04 3.06
CA LEU A 140 16.08 -0.35 2.94
C LEU A 140 17.10 -0.57 1.82
N MET A 141 17.05 0.20 0.72
CA MET A 141 18.10 0.23 -0.30
C MET A 141 19.44 0.66 0.32
N PHE A 142 19.47 1.73 1.13
CA PHE A 142 20.66 2.08 1.91
C PHE A 142 20.99 0.99 2.95
N GLY A 143 19.95 0.37 3.52
CA GLY A 143 20.04 -0.78 4.41
C GLY A 143 20.77 -1.99 3.79
N ALA A 144 20.79 -2.12 2.46
CA ALA A 144 21.56 -3.16 1.79
C ALA A 144 23.06 -3.04 2.13
N PHE A 145 23.58 -1.83 2.33
CA PHE A 145 25.00 -1.57 2.59
C PHE A 145 25.30 -1.22 4.06
N PHE A 146 24.32 -0.68 4.78
CA PHE A 146 24.50 -0.16 6.14
C PHE A 146 23.52 -0.79 7.15
N PHE A 147 24.03 -1.17 8.32
CA PHE A 147 23.22 -1.87 9.32
C PHE A 147 22.08 -1.03 9.92
N TYR A 148 22.31 0.24 10.26
CA TYR A 148 21.27 1.05 10.93
C TYR A 148 20.08 1.37 10.03
N PRO A 149 20.25 1.81 8.77
CA PRO A 149 19.13 1.93 7.84
C PRO A 149 18.41 0.60 7.62
N ARG A 150 19.14 -0.54 7.56
CA ARG A 150 18.53 -1.88 7.47
C ARG A 150 17.61 -2.16 8.66
N TYR A 151 18.14 -1.95 9.86
CA TYR A 151 17.40 -2.17 11.11
C TYR A 151 16.16 -1.27 11.18
N PHE A 152 16.34 0.04 11.03
CA PHE A 152 15.25 1.01 11.12
C PHE A 152 14.20 0.79 10.04
N GLY A 153 14.64 0.64 8.78
CA GLY A 153 13.74 0.37 7.66
C GLY A 153 12.95 -0.93 7.84
N THR A 154 13.56 -1.97 8.44
CA THR A 154 12.84 -3.23 8.73
C THR A 154 11.79 -3.04 9.82
N MET A 155 12.12 -2.31 10.90
CA MET A 155 11.15 -2.01 11.96
C MET A 155 9.98 -1.17 11.45
N CYS A 156 10.27 -0.12 10.66
CA CYS A 156 9.25 0.66 9.98
C CYS A 156 8.41 -0.21 9.05
N ASN A 157 9.04 -1.12 8.29
CA ASN A 157 8.33 -2.02 7.39
C ASN A 157 7.36 -2.96 8.12
N LEU A 158 7.70 -3.41 9.32
CA LEU A 158 6.82 -4.22 10.16
C LEU A 158 5.59 -3.41 10.58
N CYS A 159 5.77 -2.18 11.05
CA CYS A 159 4.65 -1.30 11.41
C CYS A 159 3.77 -1.00 10.19
N TYR A 160 4.38 -0.65 9.05
CA TYR A 160 3.65 -0.36 7.82
C TYR A 160 3.00 -1.60 7.20
N GLY A 161 3.48 -2.82 7.52
CA GLY A 161 2.80 -4.05 7.15
C GLY A 161 1.37 -4.13 7.69
N CYS A 162 1.12 -3.63 8.90
CA CYS A 162 -0.23 -3.55 9.46
C CYS A 162 -1.09 -2.50 8.76
N CYS A 163 -0.52 -1.33 8.44
CA CYS A 163 -1.21 -0.28 7.70
C CYS A 163 -1.56 -0.73 6.28
N HIS A 164 -0.64 -1.38 5.58
CA HIS A 164 -0.84 -1.91 4.23
C HIS A 164 -1.92 -3.00 4.22
N CYS A 165 -1.95 -3.87 5.24
CA CYS A 165 -3.04 -4.84 5.43
C CYS A 165 -4.40 -4.14 5.53
N SER A 166 -4.47 -3.13 6.39
CA SER A 166 -5.69 -2.35 6.59
C SER A 166 -6.12 -1.62 5.32
N ALA A 167 -5.16 -1.13 4.52
CA ALA A 167 -5.43 -0.39 3.29
C ALA A 167 -6.15 -1.25 2.23
N PHE A 168 -5.63 -2.44 1.91
CA PHE A 168 -6.27 -3.29 0.92
C PHE A 168 -7.59 -3.89 1.44
N ILE A 169 -7.68 -4.22 2.74
CA ILE A 169 -8.94 -4.68 3.35
C ILE A 169 -10.00 -3.58 3.24
N THR A 170 -9.65 -2.33 3.54
CA THR A 170 -10.57 -1.20 3.41
C THR A 170 -11.03 -1.04 1.97
N ALA A 171 -10.11 -1.10 1.00
CA ALA A 171 -10.45 -0.99 -0.42
C ALA A 171 -11.42 -2.10 -0.88
N LEU A 172 -11.19 -3.35 -0.49
CA LEU A 172 -12.11 -4.46 -0.77
C LEU A 172 -13.46 -4.27 -0.07
N ALA A 173 -13.46 -3.87 1.21
CA ALA A 173 -14.66 -3.70 1.99
C ALA A 173 -15.57 -2.60 1.41
N VAL A 174 -15.01 -1.45 1.03
CA VAL A 174 -15.80 -0.35 0.44
C VAL A 174 -16.23 -0.63 -1.00
N ARG A 175 -15.45 -1.44 -1.74
CA ARG A 175 -15.77 -1.83 -3.12
C ARG A 175 -16.93 -2.83 -3.19
N PHE A 176 -16.96 -3.78 -2.26
CA PHE A 176 -17.89 -4.91 -2.27
C PHE A 176 -19.03 -4.79 -1.25
N ASN A 177 -19.14 -3.68 -0.52
CA ASN A 177 -20.37 -3.38 0.23
C ASN A 177 -21.53 -3.04 -0.75
N PRO A 178 -22.80 -3.06 -0.30
CA PRO A 178 -23.95 -2.81 -1.18
C PRO A 178 -23.89 -1.47 -1.94
N TYR A 179 -23.41 -0.41 -1.28
CA TYR A 179 -23.28 0.92 -1.89
C TYR A 179 -22.20 0.96 -2.99
N GLY A 180 -21.05 0.32 -2.74
CA GLY A 180 -19.95 0.19 -3.69
C GLY A 180 -20.31 -0.70 -4.88
N LEU A 181 -21.08 -1.77 -4.67
CA LEU A 181 -21.58 -2.61 -5.76
C LEU A 181 -22.50 -1.81 -6.69
N TRP A 182 -23.46 -1.06 -6.14
CA TRP A 182 -24.32 -0.18 -6.94
C TRP A 182 -23.54 0.95 -7.63
N CYS A 183 -22.61 1.58 -6.93
CA CYS A 183 -21.75 2.61 -7.52
C CYS A 183 -20.91 2.05 -8.69
N SER A 184 -20.48 0.79 -8.60
CA SER A 184 -19.66 0.15 -9.63
C SER A 184 -20.38 -0.17 -10.94
N VAL A 185 -21.71 -0.01 -11.00
CA VAL A 185 -22.46 -0.11 -12.26
C VAL A 185 -22.73 1.26 -12.90
N ASN A 186 -22.23 2.35 -12.30
CA ASN A 186 -22.35 3.69 -12.87
C ASN A 186 -21.22 3.97 -13.88
N ILE A 187 -21.60 4.08 -15.16
CA ILE A 187 -20.68 4.36 -16.29
C ILE A 187 -20.61 5.85 -16.64
N ALA A 188 -21.26 6.74 -15.88
CA ALA A 188 -21.14 8.18 -16.11
C ALA A 188 -19.70 8.67 -15.90
N GLY A 189 -19.23 9.54 -16.80
CA GLY A 189 -17.97 10.24 -16.67
C GLY A 189 -17.90 11.05 -15.37
N ASN A 190 -16.89 10.78 -14.54
CA ASN A 190 -16.72 11.39 -13.24
C ASN A 190 -15.39 12.15 -13.11
N LYS A 191 -14.60 12.32 -14.18
CA LYS A 191 -13.39 13.16 -14.12
C LYS A 191 -13.79 14.63 -14.10
N TYR A 192 -13.54 15.32 -12.99
CA TYR A 192 -13.87 16.73 -12.83
C TYR A 192 -12.77 17.63 -13.38
N GLU A 193 -13.15 18.54 -14.29
CA GLU A 193 -12.22 19.45 -14.96
C GLU A 193 -12.30 20.89 -14.43
N GLY A 194 -13.14 21.14 -13.43
CA GLY A 194 -13.36 22.47 -12.86
C GLY A 194 -14.57 23.19 -13.44
N MET A 195 -14.63 24.49 -13.18
CA MET A 195 -15.67 25.37 -13.70
C MET A 195 -15.33 25.80 -15.13
N GLY A 196 -16.26 25.59 -16.06
CA GLY A 196 -16.18 26.07 -17.42
C GLY A 196 -16.31 27.58 -17.53
N SER A 197 -15.93 28.12 -18.69
CA SER A 197 -16.12 29.54 -19.04
C SER A 197 -17.60 29.96 -19.08
N ASP A 198 -18.51 29.00 -19.21
CA ASP A 198 -19.96 29.17 -19.16
C ASP A 198 -20.52 29.12 -17.73
N GLY A 199 -19.66 29.02 -16.72
CA GLY A 199 -20.06 28.91 -15.31
C GLY A 199 -20.67 27.56 -14.95
N LYS A 200 -20.51 26.52 -15.79
CA LYS A 200 -20.96 25.16 -15.51
C LYS A 200 -19.80 24.23 -15.17
N HIS A 201 -20.04 23.27 -14.30
CA HIS A 201 -19.07 22.23 -13.99
C HIS A 201 -18.79 21.37 -15.23
N LYS A 202 -17.51 21.20 -15.57
CA LYS A 202 -17.06 20.36 -16.69
C LYS A 202 -16.61 18.99 -16.21
N TRP A 203 -16.97 17.98 -17.00
CA TRP A 203 -16.74 16.57 -16.72
C TRP A 203 -16.22 15.86 -17.95
N SER A 204 -15.35 14.87 -17.75
CA SER A 204 -14.78 14.02 -18.80
C SER A 204 -15.09 12.54 -18.53
N ASP A 205 -15.27 11.78 -19.61
CA ASP A 205 -15.54 10.34 -19.61
C ASP A 205 -14.28 9.47 -19.48
N GLU A 206 -13.09 10.07 -19.32
CA GLU A 206 -11.84 9.33 -19.09
C GLU A 206 -11.86 8.47 -17.83
N GLN A 207 -12.69 8.85 -16.86
CA GLN A 207 -12.88 8.16 -15.59
C GLN A 207 -14.37 7.99 -15.36
N THR A 208 -14.77 6.82 -14.87
CA THR A 208 -16.14 6.51 -14.44
C THR A 208 -16.10 5.84 -13.06
N TYR A 209 -17.21 5.84 -12.34
CA TYR A 209 -17.31 5.11 -11.06
C TYR A 209 -17.14 3.60 -11.25
N GLN A 210 -17.60 3.02 -12.35
CA GLN A 210 -17.29 1.64 -12.69
C GLN A 210 -15.77 1.42 -12.79
N SER A 211 -15.06 2.29 -13.53
CA SER A 211 -13.60 2.19 -13.65
C SER A 211 -12.89 2.36 -12.30
N ASP A 212 -13.39 3.24 -11.43
CA ASP A 212 -12.88 3.43 -10.06
C ASP A 212 -13.07 2.18 -9.20
N GLY A 213 -14.25 1.58 -9.27
CA GLY A 213 -14.54 0.33 -8.58
C GLY A 213 -13.62 -0.80 -9.05
N ASN A 214 -13.34 -0.87 -10.35
CA ASN A 214 -12.43 -1.88 -10.90
C ASN A 214 -10.98 -1.64 -10.44
N VAL A 215 -10.53 -0.37 -10.40
CA VAL A 215 -9.22 -0.01 -9.85
C VAL A 215 -9.12 -0.41 -8.38
N LEU A 216 -10.12 -0.12 -7.54
CA LEU A 216 -10.14 -0.54 -6.13
C LEU A 216 -10.00 -2.05 -5.99
N ALA A 217 -10.79 -2.85 -6.71
CA ALA A 217 -10.75 -4.31 -6.64
C ALA A 217 -9.40 -4.88 -7.10
N MET A 218 -8.94 -4.46 -8.28
CA MET A 218 -7.70 -4.94 -8.90
C MET A 218 -6.49 -4.56 -8.03
N MET A 219 -6.37 -3.28 -7.65
CA MET A 219 -5.24 -2.80 -6.89
C MET A 219 -5.24 -3.34 -5.46
N ALA A 220 -6.39 -3.55 -4.83
CA ALA A 220 -6.43 -4.22 -3.53
C ALA A 220 -5.99 -5.68 -3.61
N SER A 221 -6.34 -6.39 -4.69
CA SER A 221 -5.88 -7.76 -4.93
C SER A 221 -4.36 -7.83 -5.13
N ILE A 222 -3.79 -6.90 -5.92
CA ILE A 222 -2.33 -6.78 -6.09
C ILE A 222 -1.67 -6.45 -4.75
N GLN A 223 -2.22 -5.51 -3.98
CA GLN A 223 -1.70 -5.15 -2.66
C GLN A 223 -1.72 -6.32 -1.68
N ALA A 224 -2.76 -7.16 -1.68
CA ALA A 224 -2.80 -8.36 -0.84
C ALA A 224 -1.62 -9.30 -1.13
N VAL A 225 -1.29 -9.51 -2.41
CA VAL A 225 -0.12 -10.30 -2.82
C VAL A 225 1.18 -9.63 -2.38
N LEU A 226 1.34 -8.33 -2.65
CA LEU A 226 2.52 -7.55 -2.25
C LEU A 226 2.70 -7.53 -0.72
N TRP A 227 1.61 -7.50 0.03
CA TRP A 227 1.60 -7.57 1.49
C TRP A 227 2.11 -8.93 1.99
N CYS A 228 1.67 -10.04 1.39
CA CYS A 228 2.21 -11.37 1.72
C CYS A 228 3.74 -11.43 1.52
N PHE A 229 4.23 -10.90 0.38
CA PHE A 229 5.66 -10.80 0.13
C PHE A 229 6.36 -9.86 1.11
N GLN A 230 5.74 -8.72 1.45
CA GLN A 230 6.27 -7.78 2.41
C GLN A 230 6.44 -8.44 3.79
N CYS A 231 5.41 -9.11 4.31
CA CYS A 231 5.45 -9.79 5.60
C CYS A 231 6.51 -10.88 5.66
N TYR A 232 6.64 -11.70 4.61
CA TYR A 232 7.60 -12.79 4.59
C TYR A 232 9.05 -12.31 4.35
N CYS A 233 9.26 -11.46 3.34
CA CYS A 233 10.60 -11.10 2.87
C CYS A 233 11.24 -9.95 3.65
N CYS A 234 10.47 -9.09 4.33
CA CYS A 234 11.05 -7.87 4.93
C CYS A 234 12.01 -8.13 6.09
N CYS A 235 11.77 -9.19 6.86
CA CYS A 235 12.62 -9.53 7.99
C CYS A 235 13.90 -10.26 7.55
N VAL A 236 13.88 -10.91 6.38
CA VAL A 236 14.97 -11.79 5.94
C VAL A 236 16.33 -11.08 5.89
N PRO A 237 16.48 -9.89 5.29
CA PRO A 237 17.78 -9.20 5.25
C PRO A 237 18.30 -8.83 6.64
N LEU A 238 17.40 -8.46 7.55
CA LEU A 238 17.77 -8.17 8.93
C LEU A 238 18.19 -9.46 9.65
N LEU A 239 17.35 -10.50 9.64
CA LEU A 239 17.56 -11.80 10.26
C LEU A 239 18.85 -12.49 9.79
N GLN A 240 19.17 -12.38 8.50
CA GLN A 240 20.38 -12.94 7.88
C GLN A 240 21.62 -12.05 8.01
N THR A 241 21.53 -10.90 8.71
CA THR A 241 22.69 -10.03 8.90
C THR A 241 23.74 -10.77 9.75
N PRO A 242 24.96 -11.01 9.23
CA PRO A 242 25.97 -11.78 9.95
C PRO A 242 26.43 -11.04 11.21
N ILE A 243 26.81 -11.81 12.23
CA ILE A 243 27.36 -11.30 13.49
C ILE A 243 28.87 -11.48 13.45
N TYR A 244 29.62 -10.40 13.65
CA TYR A 244 31.07 -10.50 13.78
C TYR A 244 31.45 -10.81 15.24
N ASP A 245 31.91 -12.03 15.52
CA ASP A 245 32.59 -12.36 16.77
C ASP A 245 34.12 -12.31 16.58
N LYS A 246 34.84 -11.73 17.56
CA LYS A 246 36.31 -11.72 17.55
C LYS A 246 36.87 -13.16 17.60
N LYS A 247 36.14 -14.11 18.20
CA LYS A 247 36.57 -15.50 18.31
C LYS A 247 36.68 -16.20 16.95
N ASP A 248 35.87 -15.82 15.96
CA ASP A 248 35.87 -16.47 14.64
C ASP A 248 37.15 -16.19 13.84
N LYS A 249 37.80 -15.03 14.07
CA LYS A 249 39.11 -14.73 13.48
C LYS A 249 40.21 -15.66 13.98
N SER A 250 40.17 -16.05 15.26
CA SER A 250 41.20 -16.95 15.82
C SER A 250 41.13 -18.33 15.17
N LYS A 251 39.93 -18.86 14.90
CA LYS A 251 39.77 -20.15 14.24
C LYS A 251 40.15 -20.12 12.75
N ALA A 252 39.81 -19.04 12.05
CA ALA A 252 40.20 -18.87 10.65
C ALA A 252 41.72 -18.70 10.49
N GLN A 253 42.40 -18.04 11.43
CA GLN A 253 43.86 -17.92 11.41
C GLN A 253 44.58 -19.21 11.82
N VAL A 254 44.05 -19.97 12.78
CA VAL A 254 44.61 -21.26 13.20
C VAL A 254 44.56 -22.30 12.06
N ASN A 255 43.49 -22.30 11.26
CA ASN A 255 43.37 -23.21 10.10
C ASN A 255 44.18 -22.76 8.87
N GLN A 256 44.82 -21.58 8.90
CA GLN A 256 45.70 -21.10 7.85
C GLN A 256 47.19 -21.19 8.24
N MET A 257 47.53 -21.73 9.41
CA MET A 257 48.92 -22.03 9.74
C MET A 257 49.34 -23.28 8.94
N PRO A 258 50.44 -23.24 8.17
CA PRO A 258 50.92 -24.40 7.44
C PRO A 258 51.18 -25.54 8.42
N ALA A 259 50.79 -26.76 8.04
CA ALA A 259 51.03 -27.95 8.84
C ALA A 259 52.54 -28.01 9.20
N PRO A 260 52.89 -28.29 10.46
CA PRO A 260 54.29 -28.39 10.86
C PRO A 260 54.96 -29.43 9.95
N MET A 261 56.01 -29.02 9.24
CA MET A 261 56.86 -29.93 8.46
C MET A 261 57.38 -31.00 9.42
N GLN A 262 56.93 -32.23 9.22
CA GLN A 262 57.49 -33.39 9.92
C GLN A 262 58.91 -33.60 9.40
N GLN A 263 59.89 -33.43 10.30
CA GLN A 263 61.30 -33.75 10.07
C GLN A 263 61.56 -35.22 10.34
#